data_AF-A0A2D4MF14-F1
#
_entry.id   AF-A0A2D4MF14-F1
#
_cell.length_a   1.000
_cell.length_b   1.000
_cell.length_c   1.000
_cell.angle_alpha   90.00
_cell.angle_beta   90.00
_cell.angle_gamma   90.00
#
_symmetry.space_group_name_H-M   'P 1'
#
loop_
_entity.id
_entity.type
_entity.pdbx_description
1 polymer ?
#
loop_
_entity_poly.entity_id
_entity_poly.type
_entity_poly.pdbx_seq_one_letter_code
_entity_poly.pdbx_strand_id
1 'polypeptide(L)'
;MPWQGDTNNMIDRFDVRAHLDYIPMYTPPLLNPISPEQESDERKCNYERYRGLVQNDFAGISEEQCLYQIYIDELYGGLQKPNEDEKKKLAEKKASIGYTYEDSTVAEFENLSEKRAEEEDSEEDSNTDEDEVIPDIDVEVDV
;
A
#
# COMPACT_ATOMS: atom_id res chain seq x y z
N MET A 1 -4.78 12.70 -27.94
CA MET A 1 -5.19 14.11 -27.72
C MET A 1 -3.91 14.92 -27.58
N PRO A 2 -3.72 16.01 -28.34
CA PRO A 2 -2.51 16.84 -28.21
C PRO A 2 -2.47 17.47 -26.82
N TRP A 3 -1.39 17.24 -26.08
CA TRP A 3 -1.21 17.78 -24.74
C TRP A 3 -0.74 19.23 -24.81
N GLN A 4 -1.43 20.13 -24.12
CA GLN A 4 -1.14 21.58 -24.14
C GLN A 4 -1.10 22.19 -25.56
N GLY A 5 -1.80 21.59 -26.53
CA GLY A 5 -1.81 22.04 -27.92
C GLY A 5 -0.60 21.63 -28.77
N ASP A 6 0.35 20.87 -28.22
CA ASP A 6 1.48 20.31 -28.99
C ASP A 6 1.07 19.02 -29.71
N THR A 7 1.09 19.04 -31.04
CA THR A 7 0.74 17.90 -31.88
C THR A 7 1.78 16.78 -31.87
N ASN A 8 3.01 17.06 -31.45
CA ASN A 8 4.06 16.05 -31.29
C ASN A 8 3.94 15.29 -29.96
N ASN A 9 3.22 15.85 -28.98
CA ASN A 9 3.03 15.27 -27.67
C ASN A 9 1.58 14.81 -27.49
N MET A 10 1.32 13.58 -27.91
CA MET A 10 -0.01 12.97 -27.87
C MET A 10 -0.20 12.14 -26.61
N ILE A 11 -1.28 12.41 -25.88
CA ILE A 11 -1.70 11.66 -24.70
C ILE A 11 -3.04 10.94 -24.96
N ASP A 12 -3.30 9.82 -24.27
CA ASP A 12 -4.58 9.13 -24.31
C ASP A 12 -5.51 9.56 -23.16
N ARG A 13 -6.64 8.86 -22.96
CA ARG A 13 -7.60 9.16 -21.89
C ARG A 13 -7.22 8.58 -20.53
N PHE A 14 -6.26 7.66 -20.50
CA PHE A 14 -5.76 7.00 -19.28
C PHE A 14 -4.47 7.65 -18.77
N ASP A 15 -3.80 8.45 -19.60
CA ASP A 15 -2.68 9.29 -19.22
C ASP A 15 -3.12 10.31 -18.16
N VAL A 16 -2.47 10.29 -17.00
CA VAL A 16 -2.78 11.18 -15.86
C VAL A 16 -2.73 12.65 -16.28
N ARG A 17 -1.89 13.01 -17.27
CA ARG A 17 -1.81 14.37 -17.78
C ARG A 17 -3.14 14.86 -18.34
N ALA A 18 -3.98 13.99 -18.91
CA ALA A 18 -5.31 14.37 -19.40
C ALA A 18 -6.23 14.94 -18.31
N HIS A 19 -5.92 14.72 -17.02
CA HIS A 19 -6.67 15.24 -15.88
C HIS A 19 -6.07 16.52 -15.29
N LEU A 20 -4.94 17.01 -15.81
CA LEU A 20 -4.22 18.19 -15.30
C LEU A 20 -4.66 19.52 -15.95
N ASP A 21 -5.73 19.52 -16.76
CA ASP A 21 -6.30 20.75 -17.35
C ASP A 21 -6.86 21.72 -16.29
N TYR A 22 -7.19 21.20 -15.10
CA TYR A 22 -7.63 21.98 -13.96
C TYR A 22 -6.63 21.81 -12.81
N ILE A 23 -5.90 22.87 -12.51
CA ILE A 23 -5.10 22.97 -11.28
C ILE A 23 -5.96 23.70 -10.25
N PRO A 24 -6.42 23.03 -9.17
CA PRO A 24 -7.16 23.69 -8.11
C PRO A 24 -6.33 24.84 -7.55
N MET A 25 -6.96 26.00 -7.34
CA MET A 25 -6.29 27.11 -6.67
C MET A 25 -5.97 26.70 -5.23
N TYR A 26 -4.69 26.79 -4.86
CA TYR A 26 -4.27 26.56 -3.49
C TYR A 26 -5.00 27.55 -2.58
N THR A 27 -5.85 27.03 -1.71
CA THR A 27 -6.52 27.82 -0.68
C THR A 27 -5.85 27.49 0.65
N PRO A 28 -5.18 28.46 1.30
CA PRO A 28 -4.53 28.25 2.58
C PRO A 28 -5.48 27.61 3.60
N PRO A 29 -5.02 26.67 4.44
CA PRO A 29 -5.85 26.00 5.44
C PRO A 29 -6.58 26.96 6.39
N LEU A 30 -5.99 28.14 6.64
CA LEU A 30 -6.59 29.19 7.48
C LEU A 30 -7.82 29.87 6.86
N LEU A 31 -8.01 29.75 5.54
CA LEU A 31 -9.12 30.36 4.80
C LEU A 31 -10.25 29.37 4.51
N ASN A 32 -10.03 28.07 4.75
CA ASN A 32 -11.08 27.06 4.64
C ASN A 32 -11.66 26.76 6.02
N PRO A 33 -12.96 26.99 6.25
CA PRO A 33 -13.59 26.53 7.47
C PRO A 33 -13.47 25.01 7.53
N ILE A 34 -12.84 24.50 8.59
CA ILE A 34 -12.75 23.07 8.87
C ILE A 34 -14.19 22.56 9.00
N SER A 35 -14.55 21.58 8.19
CA SER A 35 -15.86 20.93 8.31
C SER A 35 -16.01 20.31 9.70
N PRO A 36 -17.22 20.28 10.30
CA PRO A 36 -17.45 19.56 11.57
C PRO A 36 -16.96 18.11 11.55
N GLU A 37 -17.01 17.46 10.38
CA GLU A 37 -16.48 16.12 10.16
C GLU A 37 -14.95 16.08 10.26
N GLN A 38 -14.26 17.01 9.59
CA GLN A 38 -12.81 17.15 9.69
C GLN A 38 -12.36 17.48 11.12
N GLU A 39 -13.12 18.30 11.85
CA GLU A 39 -12.83 18.61 13.25
C GLU A 39 -13.00 17.37 14.15
N SER A 40 -14.02 16.56 13.89
CA SER A 40 -14.22 15.27 14.54
C SER A 40 -13.06 14.31 14.27
N ASP A 41 -12.61 14.20 13.03
CA ASP A 41 -11.50 13.30 12.67
C ASP A 41 -10.17 13.78 13.25
N GLU A 42 -9.89 15.08 13.19
CA GLU A 42 -8.72 15.67 13.83
C GLU A 42 -8.74 15.40 15.35
N ARG A 43 -9.91 15.44 16.00
CA ARG A 43 -10.05 15.09 17.41
C ARG A 43 -9.72 13.61 17.69
N LYS A 44 -10.12 12.69 16.82
CA LYS A 44 -9.77 11.26 16.93
C LYS A 44 -8.26 11.05 16.75
N CYS A 45 -7.67 11.67 15.72
CA CYS A 45 -6.22 11.63 15.47
C CYS A 45 -5.41 12.19 16.66
N ASN A 46 -5.87 13.30 17.23
CA ASN A 46 -5.27 13.88 18.42
C ASN A 46 -5.32 12.94 19.62
N TYR A 47 -6.46 12.27 19.83
CA TYR A 47 -6.62 11.29 20.89
C TYR A 47 -5.64 10.12 20.73
N GLU A 48 -5.53 9.53 19.55
CA GLU A 48 -4.60 8.41 19.30
C GLU A 48 -3.14 8.81 19.49
N ARG A 49 -2.76 10.01 19.02
CA ARG A 49 -1.42 10.59 19.25
C ARG A 49 -1.14 10.77 20.74
N TYR A 50 -2.10 11.31 21.50
CA TYR A 50 -1.94 11.50 22.94
C TYR A 50 -1.91 10.18 23.71
N ARG A 51 -2.73 9.20 23.29
CA ARG A 51 -2.75 7.84 23.85
C ARG A 51 -1.36 7.21 23.77
N GLY A 52 -0.71 7.29 22.60
CA GLY A 52 0.66 6.78 22.42
C GLY A 52 1.67 7.48 23.32
N LEU A 53 1.59 8.81 23.47
CA LEU A 53 2.48 9.56 24.37
C LEU A 53 2.34 9.11 25.83
N VAL A 54 1.11 8.93 26.31
CA VAL A 54 0.84 8.46 27.69
C VAL A 54 1.36 7.04 27.90
N GLN A 55 1.17 6.15 26.92
CA GLN A 55 1.69 4.78 26.97
C GLN A 55 3.22 4.76 27.00
N ASN A 56 3.88 5.57 26.17
CA ASN A 56 5.33 5.69 26.14
C ASN A 56 5.89 6.21 27.47
N ASP A 57 5.27 7.25 28.04
CA ASP A 57 5.66 7.82 29.32
C ASP A 57 5.51 6.80 30.46
N PHE A 58 4.37 6.10 30.50
CA PHE A 58 4.14 5.01 31.47
C PHE A 58 5.16 3.87 31.35
N ALA A 59 5.54 3.52 30.11
CA ALA A 59 6.54 2.48 29.84
C ALA A 59 8.00 2.98 30.02
N GLY A 60 8.21 4.28 30.30
CA GLY A 60 9.54 4.87 30.41
C GLY A 60 10.32 4.91 29.09
N ILE A 61 9.62 4.85 27.96
CA ILE A 61 10.22 4.92 26.62
C ILE A 61 10.58 6.38 26.35
N SER A 62 11.88 6.67 26.25
CA SER A 62 12.32 8.01 25.88
C SER A 62 12.02 8.32 24.42
N GLU A 63 11.94 9.62 24.10
CA GLU A 63 11.77 10.08 22.72
C GLU A 63 12.86 9.54 21.80
N GLU A 64 14.11 9.48 22.27
CA GLU A 64 15.24 8.92 21.52
C GLU A 64 15.01 7.44 21.12
N GLN A 65 14.47 6.62 22.04
CA GLN A 65 14.14 5.22 21.74
C GLN A 65 13.01 5.12 20.71
N CYS A 66 11.99 5.96 20.83
CA CYS A 66 10.88 6.00 19.87
C CYS A 66 11.36 6.41 18.46
N LEU A 67 12.18 7.46 18.36
CA LEU A 67 12.77 7.92 17.09
C LEU A 67 13.70 6.87 16.47
N TYR A 68 14.50 6.19 17.28
CA TYR A 68 15.36 5.12 16.80
C TYR A 68 14.54 3.95 16.23
N GLN A 69 13.43 3.57 16.87
CA GLN A 69 12.53 2.55 16.35
C GLN A 69 11.93 2.95 15.00
N ILE A 70 11.47 4.20 14.86
CA ILE A 70 10.95 4.73 13.59
C ILE A 70 12.02 4.64 12.49
N TYR A 71 13.25 5.05 12.76
CA TYR A 71 14.36 4.97 11.81
C TYR A 71 14.62 3.53 11.32
N ILE A 72 14.58 2.56 12.23
CA ILE A 72 14.72 1.15 11.89
C ILE A 72 13.54 0.66 11.04
N ASP A 73 12.31 1.02 11.41
CA ASP A 73 11.10 0.63 10.67
C ASP A 73 11.04 1.26 9.28
N GLU A 74 11.56 2.46 9.09
CA GLU A 74 11.65 3.10 7.77
C GLU A 74 12.68 2.42 6.86
N LEU A 75 13.82 1.98 7.41
CA LEU A 75 14.87 1.31 6.64
C LEU A 75 14.54 -0.14 6.29
N TYR A 76 13.92 -0.85 7.23
CA TYR A 76 13.73 -2.30 7.13
C TYR A 76 12.27 -2.71 7.02
N GLY A 77 11.34 -1.75 6.98
CA GLY A 77 9.91 -1.97 7.14
C GLY A 77 9.59 -2.27 8.60
N GLY A 78 8.40 -1.87 9.06
CA GLY A 78 7.87 -2.37 10.32
C GLY A 78 7.92 -3.89 10.29
N LEU A 79 8.70 -4.51 11.16
CA LEU A 79 8.93 -5.96 11.19
C LEU A 79 7.64 -6.70 11.61
N GLN A 80 6.59 -6.69 10.79
CA GLN A 80 5.75 -7.87 10.69
C GLN A 80 6.65 -8.91 10.06
N LYS A 81 7.17 -9.85 10.85
CA LYS A 81 7.85 -11.02 10.32
C LYS A 81 6.86 -11.64 9.33
N PRO A 82 7.09 -11.59 8.01
CA PRO A 82 6.26 -12.36 7.11
C PRO A 82 6.41 -13.80 7.58
N ASN A 83 5.29 -14.48 7.78
CA ASN A 83 5.34 -15.90 8.05
C ASN A 83 6.21 -16.53 6.94
N GLU A 84 7.20 -17.35 7.30
CA GLU A 84 8.11 -18.01 6.36
C GLU A 84 7.33 -18.71 5.22
N ASP A 85 6.11 -19.14 5.52
CA ASP A 85 5.18 -19.77 4.58
C ASP A 85 4.66 -18.82 3.49
N GLU A 86 4.49 -17.52 3.78
CA GLU A 86 4.03 -16.52 2.78
C GLU A 86 5.13 -16.18 1.77
N LYS A 87 6.39 -16.12 2.22
CA LYS A 87 7.55 -15.92 1.33
C LYS A 87 7.68 -17.03 0.30
N LYS A 88 7.41 -18.29 0.69
CA LYS A 88 7.44 -19.43 -0.25
C LYS A 88 6.30 -19.38 -1.26
N LYS A 89 5.08 -19.06 -0.83
CA LYS A 89 3.90 -18.92 -1.73
C LYS A 89 4.07 -17.80 -2.75
N LEU A 90 4.68 -16.68 -2.38
CA LEU A 90 4.97 -15.57 -3.31
C LEU A 90 6.08 -15.92 -4.31
N ALA A 91 7.07 -16.74 -3.90
CA ALA A 91 8.13 -17.21 -4.79
C ALA A 91 7.61 -18.15 -5.90
N GLU A 92 6.51 -18.86 -5.66
CA GLU A 92 5.86 -19.74 -6.64
C GLU A 92 5.03 -18.97 -7.68
N LYS A 93 4.54 -17.77 -7.35
CA LYS A 93 3.67 -16.95 -8.22
C LYS A 93 4.41 -15.85 -8.99
N LYS A 94 5.74 -15.83 -9.01
CA LYS A 94 6.51 -14.81 -9.72
C LYS A 94 6.44 -15.02 -11.24
N ALA A 95 5.86 -14.04 -11.95
CA ALA A 95 5.96 -13.98 -13.41
C ALA A 95 7.38 -13.52 -13.82
N SER A 96 7.98 -14.21 -14.79
CA SER A 96 9.27 -13.80 -15.34
C SER A 96 9.07 -12.64 -16.30
N ILE A 97 9.72 -11.52 -16.04
CA ILE A 97 9.74 -10.37 -16.97
C ILE A 97 10.78 -10.69 -18.05
N GLY A 98 10.32 -11.03 -19.25
CA GLY A 98 11.15 -11.33 -20.41
C GLY A 98 11.80 -10.09 -21.02
N TYR A 99 12.68 -9.42 -20.28
CA TYR A 99 13.53 -8.35 -20.80
C TYR A 99 15.00 -8.63 -20.49
N THR A 100 15.81 -8.69 -21.53
CA THR A 100 17.27 -8.89 -21.44
C THR A 100 17.95 -7.57 -21.76
N TYR A 101 18.87 -7.14 -20.91
CA TYR A 101 19.71 -5.97 -21.18
C TYR A 101 20.78 -6.32 -22.21
N GLU A 102 21.16 -5.32 -23.02
CA GLU A 102 22.14 -5.42 -24.13
C GLU A 102 23.53 -5.94 -23.73
N ASP A 103 23.82 -6.09 -22.44
CA ASP A 103 25.10 -6.58 -21.89
C ASP A 103 25.02 -8.01 -21.29
N SER A 104 23.87 -8.69 -21.41
CA SER A 104 23.69 -10.03 -20.84
C SER A 104 23.77 -11.12 -21.92
N THR A 105 24.73 -12.04 -21.81
CA THR A 105 24.81 -13.22 -22.68
C THR A 105 23.71 -14.22 -22.30
N VAL A 106 22.81 -14.50 -23.25
CA VAL A 106 21.71 -15.45 -23.10
C VAL A 106 22.24 -16.88 -23.25
N ALA A 107 21.96 -17.77 -22.30
CA ALA A 107 22.06 -19.21 -22.51
C ALA A 107 20.86 -19.66 -23.35
N GLU A 108 21.10 -20.07 -24.59
CA GLU A 108 20.07 -20.61 -25.49
C GLU A 108 19.42 -21.85 -24.87
N PHE A 109 18.12 -21.78 -24.63
CA PHE A 109 17.26 -22.95 -24.52
C PHE A 109 16.46 -23.06 -25.82
N GLU A 110 16.91 -23.93 -26.72
CA GLU A 110 16.20 -24.27 -27.94
C GLU A 110 14.94 -25.10 -27.66
N ASN A 111 13.83 -24.60 -28.19
CA ASN A 111 12.71 -25.30 -28.86
C ASN A 111 12.01 -26.49 -28.19
N LEU A 112 10.70 -26.33 -27.97
CA LEU A 112 9.69 -27.26 -28.47
C LEU A 112 8.39 -26.52 -28.79
N SER A 113 8.23 -26.25 -30.09
CA SER A 113 6.94 -25.97 -30.74
C SER A 113 6.07 -27.22 -30.72
N GLU A 114 4.79 -27.12 -30.37
CA GLU A 114 3.66 -27.45 -31.27
C GLU A 114 2.29 -27.48 -30.58
N LYS A 115 1.30 -26.89 -31.29
CA LYS A 115 -0.13 -27.24 -31.38
C LYS A 115 -1.13 -26.93 -30.23
N ARG A 116 -1.97 -25.93 -30.56
CA ARG A 116 -3.43 -26.04 -30.85
C ARG A 116 -4.43 -26.30 -29.69
N ALA A 117 -5.23 -25.25 -29.47
CA ALA A 117 -6.70 -25.15 -29.32
C ALA A 117 -7.41 -25.61 -28.03
N GLU A 118 -8.55 -24.92 -27.84
CA GLU A 118 -9.73 -25.19 -26.98
C GLU A 118 -9.56 -24.67 -25.53
N GLU A 119 -10.17 -23.53 -25.20
CA GLU A 119 -11.57 -23.29 -24.78
C GLU A 119 -11.87 -23.75 -23.34
N GLU A 120 -12.73 -22.96 -22.68
CA GLU A 120 -13.36 -23.14 -21.36
C GLU A 120 -12.53 -22.66 -20.16
N ASP A 121 -12.85 -21.46 -19.66
CA ASP A 121 -13.89 -21.17 -18.66
C ASP A 121 -13.38 -21.50 -17.24
N SER A 122 -13.17 -20.45 -16.45
CA SER A 122 -12.67 -20.55 -15.08
C SER A 122 -13.59 -19.70 -14.22
N GLU A 123 -14.68 -20.36 -13.85
CA GLU A 123 -15.71 -19.88 -12.93
C GLU A 123 -15.11 -19.28 -11.66
N GLU A 124 -15.77 -18.19 -11.27
CA GLU A 124 -15.61 -17.36 -10.10
C GLU A 124 -15.77 -18.17 -8.80
N ASP A 125 -14.69 -18.42 -8.07
CA ASP A 125 -14.77 -18.91 -6.69
C ASP A 125 -14.56 -17.74 -5.72
N SER A 126 -15.64 -17.00 -5.50
CA SER A 126 -15.80 -16.01 -4.45
C SER A 126 -15.86 -16.72 -3.09
N ASN A 127 -14.76 -16.72 -2.34
CA ASN A 127 -14.80 -16.99 -0.91
C ASN A 127 -14.68 -15.65 -0.16
N THR A 128 -15.85 -15.18 0.27
CA THR A 128 -16.08 -14.02 1.13
C THR A 128 -15.41 -14.24 2.49
N ASP A 129 -14.64 -13.24 2.92
CA ASP A 129 -13.92 -13.17 4.20
C ASP A 129 -14.80 -13.58 5.39
N GLU A 130 -14.26 -14.48 6.19
CA GLU A 130 -14.80 -14.91 7.48
C GLU A 130 -14.71 -13.76 8.48
N ASP A 131 -15.84 -13.46 9.14
CA ASP A 131 -15.94 -12.58 10.30
C ASP A 131 -14.88 -12.95 11.36
N GLU A 132 -13.86 -12.10 11.54
CA GLU A 132 -12.95 -12.17 12.67
C GLU A 132 -13.72 -11.79 13.95
N VAL A 133 -14.30 -12.81 14.60
CA VAL A 133 -14.89 -12.72 15.93
C VAL A 133 -13.80 -12.32 16.93
N ILE A 134 -13.90 -11.08 17.40
CA ILE A 134 -13.06 -10.52 18.46
C ILE A 134 -13.22 -11.42 19.70
N PRO A 135 -12.13 -11.94 20.31
CA PRO A 135 -12.23 -12.73 21.52
C PRO A 135 -12.64 -11.83 22.69
N ASP A 136 -13.80 -12.14 23.27
CA ASP A 136 -14.32 -11.48 24.48
C ASP A 136 -13.32 -11.62 25.62
N ILE A 137 -12.75 -10.48 26.05
CA ILE A 137 -11.83 -10.42 27.19
C ILE A 137 -12.61 -10.06 28.45
N ASP A 138 -12.90 -11.08 29.26
CA ASP A 138 -13.55 -10.92 30.55
C ASP A 138 -12.55 -10.34 31.57
N VAL A 139 -12.73 -9.06 31.90
CA VAL A 139 -11.98 -8.37 32.97
C VAL A 139 -12.72 -8.57 34.28
N GLU A 140 -12.30 -9.57 35.07
CA GLU A 140 -12.71 -9.68 36.47
C GLU A 140 -11.99 -8.61 37.29
N VAL A 141 -12.76 -7.72 37.91
CA VAL A 141 -12.28 -6.71 38.85
C VAL A 141 -12.35 -7.30 40.25
N ASP A 142 -11.19 -7.66 40.81
CA ASP A 142 -11.09 -7.95 42.24
C ASP A 142 -11.31 -6.66 43.05
N VAL A 143 -12.28 -6.71 43.96
CA VAL A 143 -12.69 -5.63 44.89
C VAL A 143 -11.94 -5.75 46.22
#